data_AF-A0A353Q3J2-F1
#
_entry.id   AF-A0A353Q3J2-F1
#
_cell.length_a   1.000
_cell.length_b   1.000
_cell.length_c   1.000
_cell.angle_alpha   90.00
_cell.angle_beta   90.00
_cell.angle_gamma   90.00
#
_symmetry.space_group_name_H-M   'P 1'
#
loop_
_entity.id
_entity.type
_entity.pdbx_description
1 polymer ?
#
loop_
_entity_poly.entity_id
_entity_poly.type
_entity_poly.pdbx_seq_one_letter_code
_entity_poly.pdbx_strand_id
1 'polypeptide(L)'
;PIIIYEKDNIRFVVMHGEIEEDKIKNIARIYKADIMVTGHTHIRKCEPYFETLMVNPGSPSVPKGDGIPSIAVFEDGEIKFINVNNGNTIERYYL
;
A
#
# COMPACT_ATOMS: atom_id res chain seq x y z
N PRO A 1 -2.25 -12.04 9.72
CA PRO A 1 -2.04 -11.09 10.84
C PRO A 1 -2.36 -9.66 10.39
N ILE A 2 -2.86 -8.83 11.30
CA ILE A 2 -3.08 -7.39 11.08
C ILE A 2 -2.11 -6.65 12.00
N ILE A 3 -1.43 -5.63 11.47
CA ILE A 3 -0.58 -4.72 12.23
C ILE A 3 -1.23 -3.34 12.15
N ILE A 4 -1.29 -2.64 13.28
CA ILE A 4 -1.67 -1.24 13.35
C ILE A 4 -0.43 -0.49 13.85
N TYR A 5 -0.01 0.51 13.09
CA TYR A 5 1.15 1.34 13.40
C TYR A 5 0.75 2.80 13.25
N GLU A 6 1.15 3.64 14.19
CA GLU A 6 0.84 5.06 14.15
C GLU A 6 2.12 5.86 14.39
N LYS A 7 2.34 6.86 13.54
CA LYS A 7 3.47 7.78 13.65
C LYS A 7 3.09 9.11 13.02
N ASP A 8 3.48 10.22 13.66
CA ASP A 8 3.26 11.58 13.12
C ASP A 8 1.79 11.86 12.73
N ASN A 9 0.84 11.34 13.54
CA ASN A 9 -0.60 11.37 13.32
C ASN A 9 -1.09 10.65 12.05
N ILE A 10 -0.29 9.74 11.49
CA ILE A 10 -0.66 8.87 10.38
C ILE A 10 -0.78 7.44 10.90
N ARG A 11 -1.97 6.86 10.74
CA ARG A 11 -2.29 5.48 11.09
C ARG A 11 -2.22 4.56 9.87
N PHE A 12 -1.27 3.64 9.94
CA PHE A 12 -1.10 2.53 9.03
C PHE A 12 -1.83 1.30 9.55
N VAL A 13 -2.65 0.69 8.71
CA VAL A 13 -3.18 -0.66 8.92
C VAL A 13 -2.59 -1.57 7.86
N VAL A 14 -1.93 -2.64 8.27
CA VAL A 14 -1.18 -3.52 7.37
C VAL A 14 -1.69 -4.95 7.50
N MET A 15 -2.01 -5.57 6.37
CA MET A 15 -2.36 -6.99 6.31
C MET A 15 -1.98 -7.61 4.96
N HIS A 16 -1.93 -8.95 4.85
CA HIS A 16 -1.56 -9.56 3.57
C HIS A 16 -2.64 -9.37 2.48
N GLY A 17 -3.92 -9.46 2.82
CA GLY A 17 -5.02 -9.14 1.89
C GLY A 17 -5.60 -10.33 1.08
N GLU A 18 -5.56 -11.56 1.61
CA GLU A 18 -6.15 -12.77 0.99
C GLU A 18 -7.70 -12.80 0.98
N ILE A 19 -8.35 -11.70 1.34
CA ILE A 19 -9.80 -11.57 1.47
C ILE A 19 -10.33 -10.56 0.45
N GLU A 20 -11.64 -10.57 0.24
CA GLU A 20 -12.32 -9.65 -0.68
C GLU A 20 -12.03 -8.19 -0.37
N GLU A 21 -11.88 -7.37 -1.42
CA GLU A 21 -11.51 -5.95 -1.32
C GLU A 21 -12.50 -5.14 -0.46
N ASP A 22 -13.80 -5.45 -0.52
CA ASP A 22 -14.81 -4.77 0.30
C ASP A 22 -14.64 -5.05 1.80
N LYS A 23 -14.16 -6.25 2.18
CA LYS A 23 -13.84 -6.57 3.57
C LYS A 23 -12.59 -5.80 4.03
N ILE A 24 -11.59 -5.65 3.15
CA ILE A 24 -10.40 -4.83 3.41
C ILE A 24 -10.80 -3.36 3.63
N LYS A 25 -11.66 -2.81 2.76
CA LYS A 25 -12.21 -1.45 2.88
C LYS A 25 -12.99 -1.25 4.19
N ASN A 26 -13.77 -2.25 4.62
CA ASN A 26 -14.47 -2.20 5.90
C ASN A 26 -13.50 -2.22 7.09
N ILE A 27 -12.43 -3.04 7.04
CA ILE A 27 -11.36 -3.06 8.06
C ILE A 27 -10.69 -1.69 8.16
N ALA A 28 -10.31 -1.08 7.03
CA ALA A 28 -9.72 0.26 7.00
C ALA A 28 -10.61 1.29 7.71
N ARG A 29 -11.93 1.26 7.45
CA ARG A 29 -12.90 2.15 8.11
C ARG A 29 -13.03 1.89 9.62
N ILE A 30 -13.11 0.62 10.04
CA ILE A 30 -13.23 0.22 11.46
C ILE A 30 -12.02 0.72 12.26
N TYR A 31 -10.82 0.56 11.71
CA TYR A 31 -9.59 0.96 12.37
C TYR A 31 -9.20 2.42 12.13
N LYS A 32 -9.99 3.16 11.32
CA LYS A 32 -9.72 4.54 10.92
C LYS A 32 -8.32 4.69 10.34
N ALA A 33 -8.00 3.83 9.37
CA ALA A 33 -6.71 3.88 8.69
C ALA A 33 -6.61 5.14 7.83
N ASP A 34 -5.54 5.89 7.98
CA ASP A 34 -5.14 6.89 6.98
C ASP A 34 -4.54 6.18 5.77
N ILE A 35 -3.75 5.12 6.01
CA ILE A 35 -3.14 4.30 4.98
C ILE A 35 -3.41 2.82 5.25
N MET A 36 -4.01 2.12 4.29
CA MET A 36 -4.25 0.69 4.33
C MET A 36 -3.28 -0.03 3.40
N VAL A 37 -2.33 -0.78 3.95
CA VAL A 37 -1.30 -1.51 3.19
C VAL A 37 -1.71 -2.97 3.05
N THR A 38 -1.71 -3.44 1.80
CA THR A 38 -2.07 -4.81 1.41
C THR A 38 -1.02 -5.42 0.47
N GLY A 39 -1.10 -6.73 0.24
CA GLY A 39 -0.29 -7.44 -0.74
C GLY A 39 -1.16 -8.41 -1.54
N HIS A 40 -0.76 -9.68 -1.59
CA HIS A 40 -1.48 -10.82 -2.18
C HIS A 40 -1.67 -10.80 -3.71
N THR A 41 -2.13 -9.69 -4.30
CA THR A 41 -2.42 -9.59 -5.74
C THR A 41 -1.16 -9.52 -6.59
N HIS A 42 -0.05 -9.03 -6.03
CA HIS A 42 1.20 -8.71 -6.72
C HIS A 42 1.06 -7.60 -7.77
N ILE A 43 -0.02 -6.82 -7.70
CA ILE A 43 -0.29 -5.68 -8.58
C ILE A 43 -0.18 -4.42 -7.74
N ARG A 44 0.69 -3.49 -8.15
CA ARG A 44 0.84 -2.20 -7.48
C ARG A 44 -0.49 -1.43 -7.49
N LYS A 45 -0.81 -0.78 -6.39
CA LYS A 45 -2.03 0.03 -6.24
C LYS A 45 -1.75 1.19 -5.28
N CYS A 46 -2.25 2.37 -5.64
CA CYS A 46 -2.30 3.53 -4.75
C CYS A 46 -3.52 4.36 -5.13
N GLU A 47 -4.62 4.14 -4.42
CA GLU A 47 -5.92 4.74 -4.76
C GLU A 47 -6.63 5.25 -3.51
N PRO A 48 -7.22 6.46 -3.55
CA PRO A 48 -8.00 6.97 -2.43
C PRO A 48 -9.32 6.20 -2.28
N TYR A 49 -9.73 5.96 -1.04
CA TYR A 49 -11.02 5.41 -0.66
C TYR A 49 -11.53 6.14 0.59
N PHE A 50 -12.47 7.07 0.39
CA PHE A 50 -12.87 8.04 1.42
C PHE A 50 -11.64 8.76 2.01
N GLU A 51 -11.43 8.65 3.31
CA GLU A 51 -10.31 9.26 4.05
C GLU A 51 -9.09 8.33 4.13
N THR A 52 -9.16 7.13 3.53
CA THR A 52 -8.06 6.14 3.53
C THR A 52 -7.39 6.09 2.17
N LEU A 53 -6.06 6.09 2.14
CA LEU A 53 -5.28 5.72 0.97
C LEU A 53 -5.02 4.20 0.95
N MET A 54 -5.50 3.52 -0.09
CA MET A 54 -5.34 2.07 -0.27
C MET A 54 -4.05 1.79 -1.04
N VAL A 55 -3.10 1.10 -0.41
CA VAL A 55 -1.75 0.88 -0.97
C VAL A 55 -1.45 -0.61 -1.09
N ASN A 56 -0.94 -1.00 -2.25
CA ASN A 56 -0.31 -2.30 -2.48
C ASN A 56 1.06 -2.06 -3.13
N PRO A 57 2.18 -2.42 -2.49
CA PRO A 57 3.52 -2.17 -3.01
C PRO A 57 3.84 -3.00 -4.27
N GLY A 58 3.00 -3.96 -4.64
CA GLY A 58 3.27 -4.93 -5.68
C GLY A 58 4.04 -6.13 -5.14
N SER A 59 4.90 -6.71 -5.97
CA SER A 59 5.78 -7.81 -5.57
C SER A 59 7.21 -7.53 -5.99
N PRO A 60 8.20 -7.73 -5.10
CA PRO A 60 9.61 -7.56 -5.46
C PRO A 60 10.17 -8.73 -6.28
N SER A 61 9.45 -9.87 -6.37
CA SER A 61 9.95 -11.10 -6.98
C SER A 61 9.04 -11.70 -8.05
N VAL A 62 7.72 -11.55 -7.93
CA VAL A 62 6.74 -12.11 -8.87
C VAL A 62 5.69 -11.05 -9.23
N PRO A 63 6.09 -9.91 -9.85
CA PRO A 63 5.17 -8.83 -10.17
C PRO A 63 4.10 -9.27 -11.18
N LYS A 64 2.91 -8.68 -11.06
CA LYS A 64 1.80 -8.83 -12.02
C LYS A 64 1.33 -7.44 -12.47
N GLY A 65 0.43 -7.40 -13.45
CA GLY A 65 -0.02 -6.14 -14.06
C GLY A 65 1.02 -5.65 -15.08
N ASP A 66 1.76 -4.59 -14.74
CA ASP A 66 2.83 -4.05 -15.58
C ASP A 66 4.12 -4.88 -15.59
N GLY A 67 4.23 -5.86 -14.69
CA GLY A 67 5.37 -6.78 -14.59
C GLY A 67 6.62 -6.15 -13.96
N ILE A 68 6.52 -4.99 -13.29
CA ILE A 68 7.66 -4.30 -12.70
C ILE A 68 7.86 -4.73 -11.22
N PRO A 69 9.00 -5.35 -10.86
CA PRO A 69 9.29 -5.72 -9.48
C PRO A 69 9.43 -4.48 -8.60
N SER A 70 8.69 -4.43 -7.51
CA SER A 70 8.46 -3.16 -6.81
C SER A 70 8.32 -3.27 -5.29
N ILE A 71 8.65 -2.15 -4.65
CA ILE A 71 8.36 -1.84 -3.24
C ILE A 71 7.73 -0.44 -3.15
N ALA A 72 7.07 -0.14 -2.04
CA ALA A 72 6.63 1.21 -1.69
C ALA A 72 7.42 1.73 -0.49
N VAL A 73 7.86 2.98 -0.56
CA VAL A 73 8.53 3.71 0.52
C VAL A 73 7.65 4.88 0.91
N PHE A 74 7.40 5.04 2.21
CA PHE A 74 6.74 6.21 2.77
C PHE A 74 7.76 7.06 3.51
N GLU A 75 7.89 8.33 3.10
CA GLU A 75 8.86 9.28 3.64
C GLU A 75 8.29 10.69 3.49
N ASP A 76 8.29 11.47 4.59
CA ASP A 76 7.87 12.89 4.60
C ASP A 76 6.51 13.18 3.93
N GLY A 77 5.51 12.31 4.13
CA GLY A 77 4.18 12.46 3.53
C GLY A 77 4.08 12.00 2.07
N GLU A 78 5.16 11.44 1.50
CA GLU A 78 5.21 10.95 0.13
C GLU A 78 5.29 9.42 0.10
N ILE A 79 4.48 8.79 -0.74
CA ILE A 79 4.61 7.39 -1.13
C ILE A 79 5.32 7.31 -2.47
N LYS A 80 6.48 6.64 -2.49
CA LYS A 80 7.27 6.36 -3.69
C LYS A 80 7.22 4.88 -4.02
N PHE A 81 6.86 4.54 -5.25
CA PHE A 81 7.06 3.19 -5.77
C PHE A 81 8.44 3.09 -6.41
N ILE A 82 9.23 2.11 -6.00
CA ILE A 82 10.60 1.92 -6.46
C ILE A 82 10.72 0.59 -7.18
N ASN A 83 11.30 0.60 -8.39
CA ASN A 83 11.67 -0.61 -9.09
C ASN A 83 12.90 -1.23 -8.43
N VAL A 84 12.75 -2.45 -7.91
CA VAL A 84 13.79 -3.12 -7.11
C VAL A 84 15.03 -3.46 -7.94
N ASN A 85 14.87 -3.67 -9.25
CA ASN A 85 15.98 -4.10 -10.11
C ASN A 85 16.96 -2.97 -10.45
N ASN A 86 16.49 -1.71 -10.47
CA ASN A 86 17.31 -0.57 -10.90
C ASN A 86 17.27 0.64 -9.97
N GLY A 87 16.45 0.62 -8.91
CA GLY A 87 16.32 1.71 -7.95
C GLY A 87 15.54 2.93 -8.45
N ASN A 88 15.02 2.90 -9.67
CA ASN A 88 14.29 4.04 -10.23
C ASN A 88 12.92 4.18 -9.57
N THR A 89 12.51 5.43 -9.33
CA THR A 89 11.13 5.74 -8.97
C THR A 89 10.22 5.46 -10.15
N ILE A 90 9.14 4.71 -9.92
CA ILE A 90 8.11 4.42 -10.91
C ILE A 90 7.00 5.48 -10.82
N GLU A 91 6.47 5.71 -9.62
CA GLU A 91 5.36 6.63 -9.33
C GLU A 91 5.53 7.27 -7.95
N ARG A 92 4.88 8.42 -7.74
CA ARG A 92 4.90 9.22 -6.51
C ARG A 92 3.51 9.73 -6.18
N TYR A 93 3.15 9.69 -4.90
CA TYR A 93 1.88 10.18 -4.38
C TYR A 93 2.13 10.97 -3.09
N TYR A 94 1.46 12.11 -2.94
CA TYR A 94 1.55 12.96 -1.74
C TYR A 94 0.24 12.81 -0.95
N LEU A 95 0.37 12.71 0.38
CA LEU A 95 -0.75 12.79 1.32
C LEU A 95 -1.09 14.24 1.67
#